data_AF-E1WZM2-F1
#
_entry.id   AF-E1WZM2-F1
#
_cell.length_a   1.000
_cell.length_b   1.000
_cell.length_c   1.000
_cell.angle_alpha   90.00
_cell.angle_beta   90.00
_cell.angle_gamma   90.00
#
_symmetry.space_group_name_H-M   'P 1'
#
loop_
_entity.id
_entity.type
_entity.pdbx_description
1 polymer ?
#
loop_
_entity_poly.entity_id
_entity_poly.type
_entity_poly.pdbx_seq_one_letter_code
_entity_poly.pdbx_strand_id
1 'polypeptide(L)'
;MKKTLIIFSIFILLVTLYRCRDFFYYTRMWLTYEPKTFMGNMEPPFPNWFEVMWSLKGPDRNKNGIRDDVEIYINNEFKGLNESELIMIYNYARLNHKTLVLDSSSEYREKYWIDYNINILCISDYTSFMKNSDDRFGEKRSRMYRQKKRAIYHLIMNTYLRESISNLFLNKFHMWGFETGGLKDIHRELNTWKYCGFDKMESERIASKFLDNKFKYYKKIEILNFIKFYEDEYGKVNRNIYEKYLK
;
A
#
# COMPACT_ATOMS: atom_id res chain seq x y z
N MET A 1 45.51 -30.09 2.37
CA MET A 1 45.33 -29.18 1.21
C MET A 1 44.21 -29.60 0.26
N LYS A 2 44.26 -30.76 -0.43
CA LYS A 2 43.20 -31.14 -1.41
C LYS A 2 41.78 -31.18 -0.84
N LYS A 3 41.58 -31.78 0.35
CA LYS A 3 40.26 -31.83 1.03
C LYS A 3 39.71 -30.44 1.38
N THR A 4 40.57 -29.55 1.87
CA THR A 4 40.22 -28.17 2.24
C THR A 4 39.78 -27.35 1.02
N LEU A 5 40.46 -27.54 -0.11
CA LEU A 5 40.16 -26.85 -1.37
C LEU A 5 38.83 -27.33 -1.97
N ILE A 6 38.55 -28.64 -1.90
CA ILE A 6 37.26 -29.21 -2.31
C ILE A 6 36.11 -28.66 -1.45
N ILE A 7 36.28 -28.62 -0.12
CA ILE A 7 35.27 -28.06 0.79
C ILE A 7 35.03 -26.58 0.47
N PHE A 8 36.07 -25.80 0.24
CA PHE A 8 35.95 -24.38 -0.11
C PHE A 8 35.23 -24.17 -1.44
N SER A 9 35.55 -24.97 -2.47
CA SER A 9 34.85 -24.93 -3.76
C SER A 9 33.37 -25.33 -3.65
N ILE A 10 33.04 -26.36 -2.87
CA ILE A 10 31.65 -26.76 -2.61
C ILE A 10 30.92 -25.64 -1.88
N PHE A 11 31.55 -25.01 -0.88
CA PHE A 11 30.96 -23.89 -0.15
C PHE A 11 30.68 -22.69 -1.07
N ILE A 12 31.64 -22.29 -1.91
CA ILE A 12 31.43 -21.24 -2.92
C ILE A 12 30.25 -21.63 -3.83
N LEU A 13 30.24 -22.87 -4.34
CA LEU A 13 29.19 -23.33 -5.24
C LEU A 13 27.80 -23.32 -4.58
N LEU A 14 27.69 -23.73 -3.32
CA LEU A 14 26.43 -23.68 -2.55
C LEU A 14 25.99 -22.24 -2.31
N VAL A 15 26.91 -21.33 -1.97
CA VAL A 15 26.60 -19.91 -1.79
C VAL A 15 26.15 -19.29 -3.13
N THR A 16 26.83 -19.63 -4.23
CA THR A 16 26.47 -19.16 -5.57
C THR A 16 25.11 -19.70 -5.99
N LEU A 17 24.83 -21.00 -5.83
CA LEU A 17 23.52 -21.59 -6.12
C LEU A 17 22.41 -20.99 -5.26
N TYR A 18 22.67 -20.74 -3.98
CA TYR A 18 21.72 -20.08 -3.09
C TYR A 18 21.42 -18.64 -3.55
N ARG A 19 22.46 -17.89 -3.95
CA ARG A 19 22.33 -16.52 -4.50
C ARG A 19 21.67 -16.50 -5.88
N CYS A 20 21.89 -17.54 -6.70
CA CYS A 20 21.32 -17.69 -8.04
C CYS A 20 19.99 -18.45 -8.05
N ARG A 21 19.44 -18.85 -6.90
CA ARG A 21 18.12 -19.51 -6.83
C ARG A 21 17.05 -18.63 -7.48
N ASP A 22 17.11 -17.33 -7.19
CA ASP A 22 16.17 -16.36 -7.76
C ASP A 22 16.41 -16.20 -9.26
N PHE A 23 17.65 -16.32 -9.75
CA PHE A 23 17.95 -16.29 -11.19
C PHE A 23 17.19 -17.37 -11.95
N PHE A 24 17.15 -18.61 -11.44
CA PHE A 24 16.39 -19.69 -12.09
C PHE A 24 14.88 -19.45 -12.07
N TYR A 25 14.33 -19.01 -10.93
CA TYR A 25 12.91 -18.68 -10.81
C TYR A 25 12.53 -17.57 -11.78
N TYR A 26 13.25 -16.46 -11.78
CA TYR A 26 12.99 -15.31 -12.64
C TYR A 26 13.15 -15.66 -14.11
N THR A 27 14.18 -16.43 -14.48
CA THR A 27 14.40 -16.85 -15.86
C THR A 27 13.26 -17.73 -16.35
N ARG A 28 12.81 -18.70 -15.55
CA ARG A 28 11.66 -19.54 -15.89
C ARG A 28 10.41 -18.70 -16.07
N MET A 29 10.06 -17.87 -15.08
CA MET A 29 8.88 -17.02 -15.13
C MET A 29 8.93 -16.06 -16.32
N TRP A 30 10.07 -15.42 -16.58
CA TRP A 30 10.24 -14.54 -17.74
C TRP A 30 9.98 -15.24 -19.07
N LEU A 31 10.38 -16.51 -19.22
CA LEU A 31 10.17 -17.29 -20.44
C LEU A 31 8.76 -17.88 -20.58
N THR A 32 8.07 -18.15 -19.47
CA THR A 32 6.80 -18.91 -19.49
C THR A 32 5.59 -18.10 -19.04
N TYR A 33 5.77 -16.89 -18.51
CA TYR A 33 4.67 -16.08 -17.99
C TYR A 33 3.88 -15.44 -19.12
N GLU A 34 2.59 -15.72 -19.15
CA GLU A 34 1.64 -15.07 -20.04
C GLU A 34 0.83 -14.05 -19.24
N PRO A 35 0.91 -12.75 -19.56
CA PRO A 35 0.13 -11.74 -18.87
C PRO A 35 -1.36 -11.96 -19.09
N LYS A 36 -2.14 -11.76 -18.04
CA LYS A 36 -3.60 -11.95 -18.02
C LYS A 36 -4.27 -10.66 -17.56
N THR A 37 -5.57 -10.55 -17.84
CA THR A 37 -6.37 -9.46 -17.32
C THR A 37 -6.70 -9.69 -15.85
N PHE A 38 -6.42 -8.69 -15.03
CA PHE A 38 -6.73 -8.67 -13.61
C PHE A 38 -7.35 -7.32 -13.23
N MET A 39 -8.53 -7.34 -12.61
CA MET A 39 -9.32 -6.13 -12.31
C MET A 39 -9.50 -5.17 -13.51
N GLY A 40 -9.71 -5.72 -14.71
CA GLY A 40 -9.92 -4.94 -15.93
C GLY A 40 -8.65 -4.35 -16.56
N ASN A 41 -7.47 -4.55 -15.94
CA ASN A 41 -6.18 -4.13 -16.51
C ASN A 41 -5.37 -5.35 -16.94
N MET A 42 -4.60 -5.20 -18.02
CA MET A 42 -3.65 -6.24 -18.43
C MET A 42 -2.42 -6.18 -17.51
N GLU A 43 -2.03 -7.32 -16.95
CA GLU A 43 -0.79 -7.41 -16.19
C GLU A 43 0.43 -7.09 -17.07
N PRO A 44 1.53 -6.59 -16.48
CA PRO A 44 2.76 -6.41 -17.22
C PRO A 44 3.39 -7.77 -17.58
N PRO A 45 4.29 -7.81 -18.59
CA PRO A 45 5.15 -8.96 -18.79
C PRO A 45 6.03 -9.18 -17.55
N PHE A 46 6.26 -10.45 -17.19
CA PHE A 46 7.13 -10.76 -16.07
C PHE A 46 8.53 -10.20 -16.35
N PRO A 47 9.16 -9.48 -15.41
CA PRO A 47 10.48 -8.89 -15.65
C PRO A 47 11.59 -9.94 -15.56
N ASN A 48 12.66 -9.76 -16.32
CA ASN A 48 13.81 -10.67 -16.19
C ASN A 48 14.61 -10.36 -14.91
N TRP A 49 15.46 -11.31 -14.50
CA TRP A 49 16.23 -11.19 -13.25
C TRP A 49 17.13 -9.95 -13.21
N PHE A 50 17.78 -9.60 -14.33
CA PHE A 50 18.68 -8.46 -14.39
C PHE A 50 17.94 -7.12 -14.23
N GLU A 51 16.77 -6.97 -14.89
CA GLU A 51 15.91 -5.80 -14.74
C GLU A 51 15.52 -5.57 -13.27
N VAL A 52 15.19 -6.66 -12.57
CA VAL A 52 14.80 -6.59 -11.16
C VAL A 52 16.00 -6.36 -10.25
N MET A 53 17.18 -6.90 -10.52
CA MET A 53 18.30 -6.82 -9.58
C MET A 53 19.18 -5.57 -9.73
N TRP A 54 19.33 -5.02 -10.94
CA TRP A 54 20.25 -3.90 -11.18
C TRP A 54 19.65 -2.51 -11.00
N SER A 55 18.34 -2.40 -10.83
CA SER A 55 17.69 -1.12 -10.54
C SER A 55 17.14 -1.10 -9.12
N LEU A 56 17.18 0.04 -8.44
CA LEU A 56 16.65 0.14 -7.08
C LEU A 56 15.14 -0.13 -7.04
N LYS A 57 14.38 0.49 -7.93
CA LYS A 57 12.91 0.34 -7.97
C LYS A 57 12.43 -0.87 -8.77
N GLY A 58 13.25 -1.38 -9.70
CA GLY A 58 12.79 -2.37 -10.68
C GLY A 58 11.98 -1.78 -11.83
N PRO A 59 11.58 -2.61 -12.79
CA PRO A 59 10.68 -2.22 -13.88
C PRO A 59 9.24 -2.03 -13.37
N ASP A 60 8.60 -0.98 -13.85
CA ASP A 60 7.19 -0.64 -13.63
C ASP A 60 6.63 -0.19 -14.99
N ARG A 61 6.22 -1.16 -15.81
CA ARG A 61 5.88 -0.92 -17.22
C ARG A 61 4.53 -0.22 -17.38
N ASN A 62 3.58 -0.51 -16.50
CA ASN A 62 2.26 0.12 -16.48
C ASN A 62 2.23 1.45 -15.71
N LYS A 63 3.35 1.85 -15.09
CA LYS A 63 3.56 3.12 -14.38
C LYS A 63 2.57 3.30 -13.22
N ASN A 64 2.20 2.20 -12.56
CA ASN A 64 1.28 2.24 -11.42
C ASN A 64 2.00 2.50 -10.07
N GLY A 65 3.33 2.54 -10.08
CA GLY A 65 4.19 2.75 -8.92
C GLY A 65 4.55 1.47 -8.16
N ILE A 66 4.30 0.30 -8.76
CA ILE A 66 4.61 -1.02 -8.21
C ILE A 66 5.48 -1.74 -9.24
N ARG A 67 6.52 -2.41 -8.78
CA ARG A 67 7.37 -3.22 -9.63
C ARG A 67 6.60 -4.41 -10.22
N ASP A 68 6.83 -4.71 -11.49
CA ASP A 68 6.05 -5.69 -12.27
C ASP A 68 5.96 -7.08 -11.58
N ASP A 69 7.06 -7.63 -11.05
CA ASP A 69 7.06 -8.94 -10.35
C ASP A 69 6.26 -8.91 -9.04
N VAL A 70 6.19 -7.75 -8.38
CA VAL A 70 5.45 -7.56 -7.13
C VAL A 70 3.95 -7.52 -7.42
N GLU A 71 3.54 -6.81 -8.47
CA GLU A 71 2.17 -6.81 -8.95
C GLU A 71 1.70 -8.22 -9.32
N ILE A 72 2.49 -8.92 -10.13
CA ILE A 72 2.21 -10.29 -10.54
C ILE A 72 2.13 -11.23 -9.33
N TYR A 73 3.02 -11.07 -8.35
CA TYR A 73 2.98 -11.84 -7.10
C TYR A 73 1.67 -11.59 -6.32
N ILE A 74 1.27 -10.32 -6.15
CA ILE A 74 0.02 -9.95 -5.48
C ILE A 74 -1.18 -10.60 -6.18
N ASN A 75 -1.25 -10.51 -7.51
CA ASN A 75 -2.37 -11.03 -8.29
C ASN A 75 -2.46 -12.57 -8.28
N ASN A 76 -1.32 -13.25 -8.12
CA ASN A 76 -1.26 -14.70 -8.09
C ASN A 76 -1.51 -15.28 -6.69
N GLU A 77 -0.90 -14.70 -5.67
CA GLU A 77 -0.94 -15.24 -4.30
C GLU A 77 -2.17 -14.79 -3.52
N PHE A 78 -2.74 -13.63 -3.86
CA PHE A 78 -3.81 -13.01 -3.08
C PHE A 78 -5.17 -12.99 -3.78
N LYS A 79 -5.46 -14.00 -4.63
CA LYS A 79 -6.73 -14.16 -5.35
C LYS A 79 -7.99 -14.21 -4.49
N GLY A 80 -7.86 -14.58 -3.21
CA GLY A 80 -8.98 -14.66 -2.27
C GLY A 80 -9.30 -13.35 -1.54
N LEU A 81 -8.57 -12.27 -1.82
CA LEU A 81 -8.86 -10.95 -1.24
C LEU A 81 -10.04 -10.30 -1.96
N ASN A 82 -10.85 -9.55 -1.21
CA ASN A 82 -11.80 -8.63 -1.85
C ASN A 82 -11.09 -7.39 -2.41
N GLU A 83 -11.82 -6.59 -3.19
CA GLU A 83 -11.28 -5.40 -3.86
C GLU A 83 -10.63 -4.41 -2.89
N SER A 84 -11.24 -4.16 -1.73
CA SER A 84 -10.69 -3.24 -0.72
C SER A 84 -9.39 -3.75 -0.12
N GLU A 85 -9.34 -5.04 0.25
CA GLU A 85 -8.13 -5.68 0.77
C GLU A 85 -7.00 -5.64 -0.24
N LEU A 86 -7.33 -5.89 -1.51
CA LEU A 86 -6.39 -5.86 -2.61
C LEU A 86 -5.85 -4.45 -2.85
N ILE A 87 -6.71 -3.42 -2.88
CA ILE A 87 -6.31 -2.02 -3.00
C ILE A 87 -5.41 -1.60 -1.83
N MET A 88 -5.72 -2.01 -0.60
CA MET A 88 -4.86 -1.74 0.56
C MET A 88 -3.48 -2.39 0.42
N ILE A 89 -3.42 -3.62 -0.09
CA ILE A 89 -2.17 -4.34 -0.38
C ILE A 89 -1.36 -3.64 -1.49
N TYR A 90 -2.02 -3.23 -2.58
CA TYR A 90 -1.40 -2.46 -3.65
C TYR A 90 -0.84 -1.12 -3.15
N ASN A 91 -1.62 -0.39 -2.35
CA ASN A 91 -1.19 0.85 -1.72
C ASN A 91 0.04 0.64 -0.83
N TYR A 92 0.06 -0.45 -0.05
CA TYR A 92 1.22 -0.81 0.76
C TYR A 92 2.45 -1.12 -0.10
N ALA A 93 2.30 -1.91 -1.18
CA ALA A 93 3.41 -2.19 -2.10
C ALA A 93 3.97 -0.91 -2.72
N ARG A 94 3.09 0.01 -3.17
CA ARG A 94 3.47 1.31 -3.72
C ARG A 94 4.20 2.18 -2.71
N LEU A 95 3.75 2.20 -1.45
CA LEU A 95 4.45 2.93 -0.38
C LEU A 95 5.86 2.41 -0.16
N ASN A 96 6.07 1.09 -0.14
CA ASN A 96 7.41 0.52 -0.01
C ASN A 96 8.32 0.86 -1.21
N HIS A 97 7.78 0.91 -2.43
CA HIS A 97 8.58 1.37 -3.59
C HIS A 97 8.94 2.86 -3.49
N LYS A 98 8.08 3.69 -2.87
CA LYS A 98 8.37 5.11 -2.67
C LYS A 98 9.54 5.37 -1.73
N THR A 99 9.88 4.45 -0.83
CA THR A 99 11.04 4.58 0.07
C THR A 99 12.38 4.31 -0.61
N LEU A 100 12.37 3.72 -1.80
CA LEU A 100 13.57 3.42 -2.60
C LEU A 100 14.08 4.66 -3.36
N VAL A 101 14.21 5.77 -2.65
CA VAL A 101 14.71 7.06 -3.13
C VAL A 101 15.69 7.59 -2.08
N LEU A 102 16.97 7.72 -2.46
CA LEU A 102 18.03 8.19 -1.56
C LEU A 102 17.81 9.65 -1.15
N ASP A 103 17.69 10.51 -2.16
CA ASP A 103 17.51 11.96 -2.00
C ASP A 103 16.09 12.36 -2.43
N SER A 104 15.25 12.64 -1.44
CA SER A 104 13.87 13.09 -1.63
C SER A 104 13.74 14.57 -1.31
N SER A 105 12.88 15.29 -2.02
CA SER A 105 12.48 16.64 -1.65
C SER A 105 11.58 16.64 -0.39
N SER A 106 11.42 17.80 0.25
CA SER A 106 10.45 17.97 1.35
C SER A 106 9.03 17.64 0.92
N GLU A 107 8.60 18.16 -0.23
CA GLU A 107 7.28 17.90 -0.82
C GLU A 107 7.04 16.40 -1.07
N TYR A 108 8.05 15.69 -1.59
CA TYR A 108 7.95 14.24 -1.79
C TYR A 108 7.75 13.50 -0.46
N ARG A 109 8.47 13.92 0.58
CA ARG A 109 8.33 13.33 1.93
C ARG A 109 6.97 13.62 2.54
N GLU A 110 6.48 14.84 2.43
CA GLU A 110 5.15 15.23 2.91
C GLU A 110 4.06 14.39 2.24
N LYS A 111 4.10 14.28 0.91
CA LYS A 111 3.18 13.43 0.16
C LYS A 111 3.26 11.97 0.58
N TYR A 112 4.47 11.43 0.75
CA TYR A 112 4.66 10.06 1.24
C TYR A 112 4.02 9.86 2.63
N TRP A 113 4.24 10.81 3.55
CA TRP A 113 3.73 10.72 4.91
C TRP A 113 2.21 10.74 4.96
N ILE A 114 1.59 11.63 4.17
CA ILE A 114 0.13 11.68 4.02
C ILE A 114 -0.40 10.36 3.46
N ASP A 115 0.19 9.84 2.38
CA ASP A 115 -0.24 8.57 1.78
C ASP A 115 -0.07 7.38 2.76
N TYR A 116 0.99 7.41 3.58
CA TYR A 116 1.25 6.41 4.60
C TYR A 116 0.19 6.44 5.71
N ASN A 117 -0.15 7.62 6.22
CA ASN A 117 -1.20 7.80 7.22
C ASN A 117 -2.57 7.36 6.67
N ILE A 118 -2.89 7.72 5.42
CA ILE A 118 -4.11 7.25 4.73
C ILE A 118 -4.15 5.72 4.68
N ASN A 119 -3.05 5.05 4.31
CA ASN A 119 -3.01 3.59 4.25
C ASN A 119 -3.24 2.94 5.62
N ILE A 120 -2.68 3.50 6.70
CA ILE A 120 -2.94 3.05 8.07
C ILE A 120 -4.42 3.15 8.40
N LEU A 121 -5.04 4.27 8.08
CA LEU A 121 -6.45 4.51 8.40
C LEU A 121 -7.37 3.59 7.62
N CYS A 122 -7.11 3.36 6.33
CA CYS A 122 -7.88 2.40 5.54
C CYS A 122 -7.93 1.01 6.19
N ILE A 123 -6.81 0.55 6.76
CA ILE A 123 -6.74 -0.73 7.47
C ILE A 123 -7.56 -0.67 8.76
N SER A 124 -7.45 0.44 9.50
CA SER A 124 -8.22 0.66 10.73
C SER A 124 -9.73 0.67 10.45
N ASP A 125 -10.16 1.39 9.42
CA ASP A 125 -11.55 1.45 8.98
C ASP A 125 -12.02 0.07 8.56
N TYR A 126 -11.28 -0.60 7.68
CA TYR A 126 -11.63 -1.94 7.20
C TYR A 126 -11.80 -2.95 8.35
N THR A 127 -10.84 -2.99 9.28
CA THR A 127 -10.93 -3.88 10.45
C THR A 127 -12.07 -3.53 11.39
N SER A 128 -12.43 -2.25 11.51
CA SER A 128 -13.58 -1.80 12.31
C SER A 128 -14.93 -2.13 11.67
N PHE A 129 -15.05 -1.97 10.36
CA PHE A 129 -16.31 -2.19 9.63
C PHE A 129 -16.59 -3.66 9.34
N MET A 130 -15.55 -4.48 9.15
CA MET A 130 -15.67 -5.91 8.84
C MET A 130 -15.60 -6.81 10.08
N LYS A 131 -15.89 -6.26 11.26
CA LYS A 131 -16.00 -7.01 12.52
C LYS A 131 -17.10 -8.05 12.41
N ASN A 132 -16.75 -9.31 12.61
CA ASN A 132 -17.69 -10.42 12.69
C ASN A 132 -17.70 -10.98 14.12
N SER A 133 -18.68 -11.82 14.45
CA SER A 133 -18.81 -12.48 15.76
C SER A 133 -17.52 -13.19 16.21
N ASP A 134 -16.79 -13.76 15.25
CA ASP A 134 -15.59 -14.57 15.46
C ASP A 134 -14.29 -13.74 15.45
N ASP A 135 -14.38 -12.46 15.10
CA ASP A 135 -13.26 -11.51 15.06
C ASP A 135 -13.70 -10.15 15.60
N ARG A 136 -14.28 -10.13 16.81
CA ARG A 136 -14.85 -8.91 17.43
C ARG A 136 -13.88 -7.74 17.48
N PHE A 137 -12.59 -8.05 17.61
CA PHE A 137 -11.51 -7.06 17.70
C PHE A 137 -10.76 -6.85 16.37
N GLY A 138 -11.09 -7.59 15.30
CA GLY A 138 -10.41 -7.50 14.01
C GLY A 138 -8.98 -8.08 14.00
N GLU A 139 -8.60 -8.81 15.05
CA GLU A 139 -7.25 -9.32 15.25
C GLU A 139 -6.86 -10.39 14.23
N LYS A 140 -7.79 -11.27 13.84
CA LYS A 140 -7.52 -12.34 12.88
C LYS A 140 -7.23 -11.75 11.50
N ARG A 141 -8.09 -10.84 11.01
CA ARG A 141 -7.87 -10.14 9.75
C ARG A 141 -6.60 -9.29 9.79
N SER A 142 -6.37 -8.56 10.88
CA SER A 142 -5.15 -7.76 11.07
C SER A 142 -3.87 -8.62 11.03
N ARG A 143 -3.89 -9.82 11.62
CA ARG A 143 -2.77 -10.76 11.57
C ARG A 143 -2.53 -11.29 10.15
N MET A 144 -3.58 -11.71 9.45
CA MET A 144 -3.46 -12.17 8.06
C MET A 144 -2.92 -11.05 7.16
N TYR A 145 -3.43 -9.83 7.32
CA TYR A 145 -2.96 -8.68 6.58
C TYR A 145 -1.48 -8.38 6.85
N ARG A 146 -1.03 -8.44 8.12
CA ARG A 146 0.39 -8.28 8.47
C ARG A 146 1.29 -9.34 7.83
N GLN A 147 0.84 -10.59 7.74
CA GLN A 147 1.61 -11.65 7.06
C GLN A 147 1.78 -11.34 5.57
N LYS A 148 0.73 -10.90 4.89
CA LYS A 148 0.77 -10.51 3.47
C LYS A 148 1.69 -9.31 3.24
N LYS A 149 1.60 -8.27 4.08
CA LYS A 149 2.54 -7.13 4.07
C LYS A 149 3.99 -7.60 4.18
N ARG A 150 4.28 -8.52 5.10
CA ARG A 150 5.63 -9.04 5.30
C ARG A 150 6.17 -9.75 4.04
N ALA A 151 5.34 -10.55 3.38
CA ALA A 151 5.72 -11.21 2.12
C ALA A 151 6.06 -10.18 1.03
N ILE A 152 5.22 -9.17 0.84
CA ILE A 152 5.45 -8.06 -0.11
C ILE A 152 6.73 -7.30 0.25
N TYR A 153 6.92 -6.96 1.52
CA TYR A 153 8.12 -6.25 1.99
C TYR A 153 9.38 -7.02 1.62
N HIS A 154 9.44 -8.33 1.89
CA HIS A 154 10.61 -9.14 1.56
C HIS A 154 10.84 -9.29 0.06
N LEU A 155 9.77 -9.31 -0.74
CA LEU A 155 9.88 -9.33 -2.20
C LEU A 155 10.46 -8.00 -2.72
N ILE A 156 9.99 -6.86 -2.20
CA ILE A 156 10.48 -5.54 -2.59
C ILE A 156 11.91 -5.33 -2.10
N MET A 157 12.16 -5.56 -0.81
CA MET A 157 13.43 -5.39 -0.10
C MET A 157 14.31 -6.64 -0.18
N ASN A 158 14.35 -7.28 -1.34
CA ASN A 158 15.09 -8.54 -1.56
C ASN A 158 16.63 -8.37 -1.58
N THR A 159 17.15 -7.15 -1.41
CA THR A 159 18.58 -6.88 -1.30
C THR A 159 18.86 -5.97 -0.11
N TYR A 160 20.03 -6.17 0.51
CA TYR A 160 20.50 -5.32 1.61
C TYR A 160 20.54 -3.84 1.22
N LEU A 161 20.96 -3.53 -0.02
CA LEU A 161 20.99 -2.15 -0.52
C LEU A 161 19.60 -1.48 -0.49
N ARG A 162 18.56 -2.19 -0.95
CA ARG A 162 17.17 -1.68 -0.93
C ARG A 162 16.69 -1.45 0.50
N GLU A 163 16.96 -2.40 1.38
CA GLU A 163 16.62 -2.29 2.80
C GLU A 163 17.34 -1.10 3.46
N SER A 164 18.64 -0.93 3.23
CA SER A 164 19.41 0.21 3.74
C SER A 164 18.86 1.55 3.25
N ILE A 165 18.56 1.67 1.95
CA ILE A 165 18.01 2.91 1.37
C ILE A 165 16.62 3.20 1.94
N SER A 166 15.76 2.19 2.04
CA SER A 166 14.45 2.34 2.66
C SER A 166 14.57 2.82 4.10
N ASN A 167 15.49 2.26 4.89
CA ASN A 167 15.71 2.68 6.27
C ASN A 167 16.23 4.13 6.35
N LEU A 168 17.16 4.53 5.50
CA LEU A 168 17.63 5.92 5.42
C LEU A 168 16.50 6.89 5.06
N PHE A 169 15.60 6.49 4.16
CA PHE A 169 14.43 7.29 3.82
C PHE A 169 13.47 7.42 5.01
N LEU A 170 13.12 6.29 5.66
CA LEU A 170 12.17 6.24 6.77
C LEU A 170 12.68 6.97 8.02
N ASN A 171 14.00 7.00 8.24
CA ASN A 171 14.61 7.75 9.33
C ASN A 171 14.34 9.26 9.26
N LYS A 172 13.92 9.80 8.11
CA LYS A 172 13.57 11.22 7.95
C LYS A 172 12.24 11.61 8.62
N PHE A 173 11.47 10.63 9.10
CA PHE A 173 10.13 10.83 9.68
C PHE A 173 10.06 10.61 11.20
N HIS A 174 11.18 10.39 11.89
CA HIS A 174 11.18 10.08 13.33
C HIS A 174 10.55 11.15 14.23
N MET A 175 10.51 12.41 13.78
CA MET A 175 9.84 13.53 14.48
C MET A 175 8.46 13.88 13.89
N TRP A 176 8.02 13.19 12.84
CA TRP A 176 6.77 13.50 12.18
C TRP A 176 5.63 12.87 12.97
N GLY A 177 4.68 13.72 13.40
CA GLY A 177 3.46 13.26 14.03
C GLY A 177 2.50 12.66 13.01
N PHE A 178 1.48 11.94 13.48
CA PHE A 178 0.43 11.45 12.61
C PHE A 178 -0.38 12.65 12.07
N GLU A 179 -0.28 12.90 10.76
CA GLU A 179 -0.93 14.03 10.10
C GLU A 179 -2.34 13.65 9.65
N THR A 180 -3.24 13.50 10.61
CA THR A 180 -4.68 13.45 10.37
C THR A 180 -5.34 14.61 11.06
N GLY A 181 -5.80 15.59 10.28
CA GLY A 181 -6.50 16.75 10.80
C GLY A 181 -7.07 17.61 9.70
N GLY A 182 -7.93 18.53 10.10
CA GLY A 182 -8.54 19.50 9.20
C GLY A 182 -9.40 18.87 8.10
N LEU A 183 -9.43 19.54 6.95
CA LEU A 183 -10.29 19.18 5.83
C LEU A 183 -9.79 17.95 5.05
N LYS A 184 -8.47 17.69 5.03
CA LYS A 184 -7.87 16.52 4.37
C LYS A 184 -8.39 15.20 4.96
N ASP A 185 -8.43 15.10 6.29
CA ASP A 185 -8.91 13.88 6.97
C ASP A 185 -10.39 13.61 6.65
N ILE A 186 -11.18 14.67 6.58
CA ILE A 186 -12.60 14.60 6.27
C ILE A 186 -12.78 14.23 4.80
N HIS A 187 -11.99 14.84 3.90
CA HIS A 187 -12.00 14.47 2.49
C HIS A 187 -11.67 12.98 2.31
N ARG A 188 -10.73 12.42 3.07
CA ARG A 188 -10.44 10.99 3.08
C ARG A 188 -11.66 10.17 3.53
N GLU A 189 -12.25 10.50 4.68
CA GLU A 189 -13.41 9.78 5.24
C GLU A 189 -14.62 9.77 4.29
N LEU A 190 -14.85 10.90 3.60
CA LEU A 190 -15.90 11.02 2.59
C LEU A 190 -15.58 10.29 1.26
N ASN A 191 -14.34 9.83 1.06
CA ASN A 191 -13.87 9.20 -0.17
C ASN A 191 -13.15 7.87 0.09
N THR A 192 -13.57 7.11 1.11
CA THR A 192 -12.95 5.82 1.43
C THR A 192 -13.09 4.81 0.28
N TRP A 193 -14.10 4.93 -0.58
CA TRP A 193 -14.19 4.16 -1.83
C TRP A 193 -12.97 4.39 -2.74
N LYS A 194 -12.49 5.63 -2.83
CA LYS A 194 -11.36 6.02 -3.69
C LYS A 194 -10.01 5.64 -3.08
N TYR A 195 -9.85 5.85 -1.77
CA TYR A 195 -8.56 5.64 -1.10
C TYR A 195 -8.36 4.21 -0.58
N CYS A 196 -9.44 3.59 -0.10
CA CYS A 196 -9.42 2.29 0.55
C CYS A 196 -10.06 1.18 -0.30
N GLY A 197 -10.74 1.53 -1.39
CA GLY A 197 -11.37 0.56 -2.29
C GLY A 197 -12.67 -0.03 -1.75
N PHE A 198 -13.34 0.64 -0.82
CA PHE A 198 -14.66 0.20 -0.34
C PHE A 198 -15.71 0.39 -1.43
N ASP A 199 -16.77 -0.43 -1.37
CA ASP A 199 -17.95 -0.19 -2.19
C ASP A 199 -18.52 1.22 -1.91
N LYS A 200 -19.15 1.85 -2.91
CA LYS A 200 -19.68 3.20 -2.77
C LYS A 200 -20.72 3.29 -1.65
N MET A 201 -21.63 2.33 -1.53
CA MET A 201 -22.64 2.35 -0.46
C MET A 201 -22.00 2.16 0.91
N GLU A 202 -20.99 1.28 1.00
CA GLU A 202 -20.22 1.12 2.23
C GLU A 202 -19.51 2.41 2.59
N SER A 203 -18.84 3.04 1.63
CA SER A 203 -18.13 4.31 1.82
C SER A 203 -19.06 5.43 2.30
N GLU A 204 -20.25 5.58 1.72
CA GLU A 204 -21.25 6.55 2.17
C GLU A 204 -21.75 6.28 3.59
N ARG A 205 -21.88 5.00 3.97
CA ARG A 205 -22.25 4.60 5.35
C ARG A 205 -21.16 4.96 6.35
N ILE A 206 -19.90 4.73 6.00
CA ILE A 206 -18.73 5.09 6.81
C ILE A 206 -18.69 6.61 7.00
N ALA A 207 -18.77 7.34 5.88
CA ALA A 207 -18.77 8.78 5.83
C ALA A 207 -19.89 9.40 6.67
N SER A 208 -21.12 8.87 6.55
CA SER A 208 -22.27 9.34 7.34
C SER A 208 -22.05 9.17 8.84
N LYS A 209 -21.58 7.99 9.27
CA LYS A 209 -21.29 7.71 10.68
C LYS A 209 -20.17 8.60 11.23
N PHE A 210 -19.15 8.86 10.41
CA PHE A 210 -18.07 9.77 10.75
C PHE A 210 -18.59 11.20 10.96
N LEU A 211 -19.40 11.72 10.03
CA LEU A 211 -19.99 13.06 10.13
C LEU A 211 -20.93 13.19 11.33
N ASP A 212 -21.76 12.17 11.60
CA ASP A 212 -22.67 12.15 12.77
C ASP A 212 -21.87 12.28 14.07
N ASN A 213 -20.76 11.56 14.20
CA ASN A 213 -19.88 11.68 15.36
C ASN A 213 -19.16 13.03 15.42
N LYS A 214 -18.69 13.54 14.28
CA LYS A 214 -17.94 14.79 14.21
C LYS A 214 -18.80 15.98 14.59
N PHE A 215 -20.02 16.05 14.06
CA PHE A 215 -20.93 17.17 14.26
C PHE A 215 -21.82 17.02 15.49
N LYS A 216 -21.74 15.90 16.22
CA LYS A 216 -22.55 15.61 17.41
C LYS A 216 -22.62 16.76 18.42
N TYR A 217 -21.53 17.52 18.56
CA TYR A 217 -21.41 18.60 19.53
C TYR A 217 -21.29 20.00 18.88
N TYR A 218 -21.42 20.08 17.55
CA TYR A 218 -21.27 21.35 16.83
C TYR A 218 -22.61 22.09 16.79
N LYS A 219 -22.57 23.40 16.94
CA LYS A 219 -23.72 24.27 16.66
C LYS A 219 -23.95 24.35 15.16
N LYS A 220 -25.19 24.63 14.75
CA LYS A 220 -25.56 24.75 13.32
C LYS A 220 -24.64 25.69 12.54
N ILE A 221 -24.29 26.86 13.11
CA ILE A 221 -23.40 27.81 12.45
C ILE A 221 -21.98 27.28 12.24
N GLU A 222 -21.48 26.47 13.18
CA GLU A 222 -20.16 25.84 13.09
C GLU A 222 -20.15 24.77 12.00
N ILE A 223 -21.23 23.97 11.90
CA ILE A 223 -21.40 22.98 10.84
C ILE A 223 -21.46 23.66 9.46
N LEU A 224 -22.24 24.74 9.31
CA LEU A 224 -22.36 25.48 8.06
C LEU A 224 -21.03 26.10 7.63
N ASN A 225 -20.32 26.75 8.55
CA ASN A 225 -18.99 27.31 8.27
C ASN A 225 -18.01 26.20 7.88
N PHE A 226 -18.04 25.08 8.60
CA PHE A 226 -17.20 23.94 8.31
C PHE A 226 -17.45 23.37 6.90
N ILE A 227 -18.72 23.11 6.54
CA ILE A 227 -19.09 22.60 5.21
C ILE A 227 -18.69 23.59 4.12
N LYS A 228 -18.86 24.90 4.36
CA LYS A 228 -18.42 25.93 3.43
C LYS A 228 -16.91 25.85 3.19
N PHE A 229 -16.10 25.79 4.25
CA PHE A 229 -14.65 25.63 4.09
C PHE A 229 -14.26 24.37 3.32
N TYR A 230 -14.98 23.26 3.55
CA TYR A 230 -14.79 22.03 2.78
C TYR A 230 -15.14 22.21 1.29
N GLU A 231 -16.30 22.81 0.99
CA GLU A 231 -16.72 23.08 -0.39
C GLU A 231 -15.77 24.05 -1.09
N ASP A 232 -15.20 25.02 -0.38
CA ASP A 232 -14.23 25.98 -0.92
C ASP A 232 -12.90 25.28 -1.30
N GLU A 233 -12.45 24.27 -0.56
CA GLU A 233 -11.19 23.55 -0.82
C GLU A 233 -11.36 22.36 -1.79
N TYR A 234 -12.44 21.58 -1.66
CA TYR A 234 -12.63 20.30 -2.37
C TYR A 234 -13.84 20.29 -3.32
N GLY A 235 -14.61 21.37 -3.37
CA GLY A 235 -15.83 21.45 -4.17
C GLY A 235 -17.01 20.68 -3.59
N LYS A 236 -18.08 20.57 -4.37
CA LYS A 236 -19.37 19.99 -3.97
C LYS A 236 -19.52 18.51 -4.27
N VAL A 237 -18.41 17.81 -4.51
CA VAL A 237 -18.39 16.41 -5.00
C VAL A 237 -19.08 15.45 -4.04
N ASN A 238 -19.02 15.72 -2.73
CA ASN A 238 -19.59 14.86 -1.67
C ASN A 238 -20.85 15.47 -1.02
N ARG A 239 -21.49 16.44 -1.66
CA ARG A 239 -22.60 17.21 -1.07
C ARG A 239 -23.78 16.33 -0.68
N ASN A 240 -24.06 15.30 -1.47
CA ASN A 240 -25.09 14.29 -1.18
C ASN A 240 -24.92 13.66 0.22
N ILE A 241 -23.70 13.54 0.73
CA ILE A 241 -23.41 12.88 2.02
C ILE A 241 -23.73 13.79 3.21
N TYR A 242 -23.48 15.10 3.10
CA TYR A 242 -23.65 16.06 4.20
C TYR A 242 -24.84 17.01 4.04
N GLU A 243 -25.63 16.90 2.98
CA GLU A 243 -26.79 17.77 2.73
C GLU A 243 -27.81 17.77 3.90
N LYS A 244 -27.94 16.64 4.61
CA LYS A 244 -28.83 16.53 5.78
C LYS A 244 -28.50 17.53 6.89
N TYR A 245 -27.24 18.00 7.00
CA TYR A 245 -26.82 18.96 8.01
C TYR A 245 -26.95 20.43 7.56
N LEU A 246 -27.30 20.67 6.29
CA LEU A 246 -27.55 22.01 5.76
C LEU A 246 -28.98 22.51 6.05
N LYS A 247 -29.89 21.60 6.40
CA LYS A 247 -31.30 21.88 6.70
C LYS A 247 -31.48 22.41 8.12
#